data_AF-A0A9E5D244-F1
#
_entry.id   AF-A0A9E5D244-F1
#
_cell.length_a   1.000
_cell.length_b   1.000
_cell.length_c   1.000
_cell.angle_alpha   90.00
_cell.angle_beta   90.00
_cell.angle_gamma   90.00
#
_symmetry.space_group_name_H-M   'P 1'
#
loop_
_entity.id
_entity.type
_entity.pdbx_description
1 polymer ?
#
loop_
_entity_poly.entity_id
_entity_poly.type
_entity_poly.pdbx_seq_one_letter_code
_entity_poly.pdbx_strand_id
1 'polypeptide(L)'
;LRPVNMQWVQWQGQEVLSLQDPLRLGDGSLMVPRPIAPLLGLMDGTRDLNGLRTGFLLRTGVQLLPSQVESIVEKLDENLLLDSHRFRDAMEHALLDYRSSPFREPALAGAGYPDDGAALRSTLDDYCQKAGVNGADPSGGVLGLISPHIDYHRGWQTYAEAWHPARRAVREADLVIILGTDHSGSSGSLTLTRQDYATPWGSMPTDVPIVDRLAEILGEDNAFAEEVHHVGEHSIELASVWLHYYAGGQPKRLLPILCGHHEALLGSDGPEATRVWEALSYLSDVAKQQNTLVVAAGDLSHMGPAFGDPLPLDPAGKASIRSTDETWLEVACSGDSSRLTSHLLEHGDPTRICGSAPIHYMIAILQNAQGQVVAYDQCPADEEFGSLVSIAGVLYSA
;
A
#
# COMPACT_ATOMS: atom_id res chain seq x y z
N LEU A 1 -8.26 6.47 20.99
CA LEU A 1 -7.89 5.38 20.08
C LEU A 1 -7.63 6.03 18.74
N ARG A 2 -6.41 5.89 18.22
CA ARG A 2 -6.10 6.37 16.88
C ARG A 2 -6.64 5.36 15.85
N PRO A 3 -6.59 5.65 14.54
CA PRO A 3 -6.88 4.64 13.52
C PRO A 3 -5.97 3.41 13.70
N VAL A 4 -6.55 2.22 13.77
CA VAL A 4 -5.84 0.95 13.94
C VAL A 4 -6.50 -0.13 13.09
N ASN A 5 -5.74 -1.15 12.70
CA ASN A 5 -6.27 -2.30 11.99
C ASN A 5 -7.07 -3.16 12.96
N MET A 6 -8.32 -3.47 12.62
CA MET A 6 -9.24 -4.22 13.46
C MET A 6 -9.80 -5.42 12.70
N GLN A 7 -9.66 -6.63 13.25
CA GLN A 7 -10.20 -7.84 12.64
C GLN A 7 -10.74 -8.80 13.69
N TRP A 8 -11.93 -9.35 13.44
CA TRP A 8 -12.46 -10.45 14.26
C TRP A 8 -11.73 -11.75 13.90
N VAL A 9 -11.17 -12.42 14.92
CA VAL A 9 -10.40 -13.66 14.75
C VAL A 9 -10.81 -14.69 15.81
N GLN A 10 -10.60 -15.97 15.49
CA GLN A 10 -10.75 -17.06 16.47
C GLN A 10 -9.43 -17.26 17.20
N TRP A 11 -9.44 -17.11 18.53
CA TRP A 11 -8.28 -17.32 19.39
C TRP A 11 -8.67 -18.17 20.59
N GLN A 12 -7.98 -19.30 20.76
CA GLN A 12 -8.27 -20.28 21.83
C GLN A 12 -9.76 -20.71 21.91
N GLY A 13 -10.42 -20.82 20.76
CA GLY A 13 -11.83 -21.21 20.67
C GLY A 13 -12.83 -20.11 21.05
N GLN A 14 -12.36 -18.86 21.19
CA GLN A 14 -13.20 -17.70 21.40
C GLN A 14 -12.99 -16.67 20.29
N GLU A 15 -14.06 -16.00 19.90
CA GLU A 15 -13.98 -14.87 18.98
C GLU A 15 -13.50 -13.61 19.73
N VAL A 16 -12.41 -13.03 19.24
CA VAL A 16 -11.79 -11.82 19.79
C VAL A 16 -11.54 -10.81 18.68
N LEU A 17 -11.50 -9.53 19.03
CA LEU A 17 -11.13 -8.46 18.13
C LEU A 17 -9.61 -8.24 18.24
N SER A 18 -8.87 -8.60 17.19
CA SER A 18 -7.44 -8.30 17.06
C SER A 18 -7.27 -6.83 16.68
N LEU A 19 -6.51 -6.08 17.47
CA LEU A 19 -6.06 -4.72 17.15
C LEU A 19 -4.58 -4.76 16.78
N GLN A 20 -4.23 -4.12 15.67
CA GLN A 20 -2.86 -4.03 15.18
C GLN A 20 -2.50 -2.59 14.86
N ASP A 21 -1.26 -2.22 15.17
CA ASP A 21 -0.66 -0.98 14.71
C ASP A 21 -0.44 -1.04 13.18
N PRO A 22 -1.11 -0.20 12.38
CA PRO A 22 -0.94 -0.20 10.93
C PRO A 22 0.47 0.23 10.48
N LEU A 23 1.17 1.03 11.30
CA LEU A 23 2.54 1.49 11.06
C LEU A 23 3.60 0.47 11.51
N ARG A 24 3.19 -0.60 12.21
CA ARG A 24 4.05 -1.66 12.73
C ARG A 24 5.21 -1.14 13.61
N LEU A 25 4.98 -0.06 14.37
CA LEU A 25 5.96 0.49 15.31
C LEU A 25 6.00 -0.31 16.62
N GLY A 26 4.87 -0.90 17.00
CA GLY A 26 4.74 -1.78 18.17
C GLY A 26 4.81 -3.26 17.83
N ASP A 27 5.18 -4.08 18.81
CA ASP A 27 5.23 -5.54 18.65
C ASP A 27 3.83 -6.17 18.77
N GLY A 28 3.40 -6.84 17.70
CA GLY A 28 2.31 -7.81 17.74
C GLY A 28 0.89 -7.23 17.64
N SER A 29 -0.07 -8.02 18.13
CA SER A 29 -1.50 -7.71 18.07
C SER A 29 -2.13 -7.82 19.45
N LEU A 30 -2.99 -6.85 19.78
CA LEU A 30 -3.74 -6.85 21.04
C LEU A 30 -5.11 -7.50 20.85
N MET A 31 -5.34 -8.62 21.53
CA MET A 31 -6.62 -9.33 21.49
C MET A 31 -7.60 -8.74 22.50
N VAL A 32 -8.71 -8.19 22.00
CA VAL A 32 -9.79 -7.60 22.80
C VAL A 32 -10.99 -8.55 22.82
N PRO A 33 -11.42 -9.05 23.99
CA PRO A 33 -12.61 -9.89 24.08
C PRO A 33 -13.86 -9.19 23.55
N ARG A 34 -14.74 -9.92 22.86
CA ARG A 34 -15.96 -9.38 22.27
C ARG A 34 -16.82 -8.53 23.23
N PRO A 35 -17.01 -8.89 24.53
CA PRO A 35 -17.75 -8.05 25.47
C PRO A 35 -17.11 -6.68 25.74
N ILE A 36 -15.80 -6.54 25.54
CA ILE A 36 -15.04 -5.30 25.80
C ILE A 36 -14.98 -4.39 24.57
N ALA A 37 -15.10 -4.94 23.35
CA ALA A 37 -15.00 -4.17 22.10
C ALA A 37 -15.84 -2.86 22.06
N PRO A 38 -17.08 -2.78 22.62
CA PRO A 38 -17.83 -1.53 22.64
C PRO A 38 -17.15 -0.37 23.38
N LEU A 39 -16.20 -0.66 24.30
CA LEU A 39 -15.41 0.34 25.01
C LEU A 39 -14.50 1.13 24.06
N LEU A 40 -13.94 0.48 23.03
CA LEU A 40 -13.04 1.09 22.06
C LEU A 40 -13.72 2.24 21.33
N GLY A 41 -14.99 2.07 20.95
CA GLY A 41 -15.79 3.10 20.29
C GLY A 41 -16.16 4.29 21.19
N LEU A 42 -15.80 4.28 22.48
CA LEU A 42 -15.95 5.42 23.39
C LEU A 42 -14.63 6.19 23.58
N MET A 43 -13.50 5.65 23.09
CA MET A 43 -12.16 6.21 23.25
C MET A 43 -11.84 7.21 22.13
N ASP A 44 -12.65 8.25 22.00
CA ASP A 44 -12.50 9.35 21.01
C ASP A 44 -11.66 10.54 21.53
N GLY A 45 -11.06 10.41 22.72
CA GLY A 45 -10.28 11.47 23.36
C GLY A 45 -11.09 12.49 24.17
N THR A 46 -12.43 12.39 24.18
CA THR A 46 -13.31 13.34 24.90
C THR A 46 -13.69 12.90 26.32
N ARG A 47 -13.30 11.68 26.73
CA ARG A 47 -13.70 11.05 27.99
C ARG A 47 -12.51 10.69 28.86
N ASP A 48 -12.63 10.94 30.16
CA ASP A 48 -11.74 10.40 31.18
C ASP A 48 -12.12 8.94 31.53
N LEU A 49 -11.34 8.30 32.41
CA LEU A 49 -11.56 6.90 32.81
C LEU A 49 -12.96 6.66 33.40
N ASN A 50 -13.48 7.62 34.17
CA ASN A 50 -14.83 7.54 34.74
C ASN A 50 -15.91 7.68 33.66
N GLY A 51 -15.71 8.56 32.70
CA GLY A 51 -16.56 8.75 31.53
C GLY A 51 -16.61 7.52 30.65
N LEU A 52 -15.47 6.88 30.39
CA LEU A 52 -15.38 5.61 29.67
C LEU A 52 -16.15 4.50 30.39
N ARG A 53 -15.92 4.34 31.70
CA ARG A 53 -16.63 3.36 32.54
C ARG A 53 -18.14 3.58 32.53
N THR A 54 -18.58 4.82 32.71
CA THR A 54 -20.00 5.18 32.77
C THR A 54 -20.66 4.98 31.41
N GLY A 55 -20.02 5.44 30.34
CA GLY A 55 -20.50 5.26 28.97
C GLY A 55 -20.63 3.79 28.59
N PHE A 56 -19.65 2.97 28.99
CA PHE A 56 -19.67 1.53 28.74
C PHE A 56 -20.82 0.85 29.50
N LEU A 57 -21.03 1.19 30.78
CA LEU A 57 -22.16 0.68 31.56
C LEU A 57 -23.50 1.06 30.93
N LEU A 58 -23.67 2.31 30.52
CA LEU A 58 -24.91 2.78 29.89
C LEU A 58 -25.18 2.08 28.54
N ARG A 59 -24.13 1.78 27.77
CA ARG A 59 -24.24 1.15 26.45
C ARG A 59 -24.47 -0.35 26.50
N THR A 60 -23.90 -1.04 27.49
CA THR A 60 -23.84 -2.51 27.52
C THR A 60 -24.57 -3.14 28.70
N GLY A 61 -24.86 -2.38 29.76
CA GLY A 61 -25.36 -2.90 31.04
C GLY A 61 -24.29 -3.59 31.90
N VAL A 62 -23.05 -3.70 31.43
CA VAL A 62 -21.95 -4.38 32.13
C VAL A 62 -21.14 -3.37 32.96
N GLN A 63 -20.92 -3.69 34.23
CA GLN A 63 -20.12 -2.87 35.14
C GLN A 63 -18.66 -3.29 35.12
N LEU A 64 -17.77 -2.34 34.79
CA LEU A 64 -16.32 -2.49 34.92
C LEU A 64 -15.83 -1.86 36.23
N LEU A 65 -14.85 -2.49 36.87
CA LEU A 65 -14.09 -1.89 37.98
C LEU A 65 -13.19 -0.77 37.44
N PRO A 66 -12.90 0.29 38.22
CA PRO A 66 -11.95 1.33 37.81
C PRO A 66 -10.62 0.77 37.31
N SER A 67 -10.04 -0.17 38.05
CA SER A 67 -8.76 -0.83 37.71
C SER A 67 -8.81 -1.62 36.40
N GLN A 68 -9.98 -2.12 35.98
CA GLN A 68 -10.13 -2.81 34.69
C GLN A 68 -10.05 -1.80 33.54
N VAL A 69 -10.70 -0.64 33.68
CA VAL A 69 -10.65 0.40 32.65
C VAL A 69 -9.25 0.99 32.55
N GLU A 70 -8.60 1.26 33.69
CA GLU A 70 -7.19 1.66 33.76
C GLU A 70 -6.29 0.66 33.03
N SER A 71 -6.37 -0.62 33.37
CA SER A 71 -5.54 -1.66 32.74
C SER A 71 -5.79 -1.81 31.24
N ILE A 72 -7.02 -1.62 30.75
CA ILE A 72 -7.31 -1.66 29.31
C ILE A 72 -6.67 -0.46 28.60
N VAL A 73 -6.81 0.75 29.17
CA VAL A 73 -6.22 1.96 28.59
C VAL A 73 -4.70 1.89 28.60
N GLU A 74 -4.08 1.43 29.71
CA GLU A 74 -2.63 1.22 29.80
C GLU A 74 -2.15 0.23 28.75
N LYS A 75 -2.81 -0.93 28.58
CA LYS A 75 -2.41 -1.90 27.55
C LYS A 75 -2.53 -1.33 26.14
N LEU A 76 -3.57 -0.56 25.84
CA LEU A 76 -3.70 0.09 24.54
C LEU A 76 -2.58 1.13 24.32
N ASP A 77 -2.20 1.87 25.35
CA ASP A 77 -1.08 2.82 25.31
C ASP A 77 0.26 2.10 25.11
N GLU A 78 0.55 1.07 25.91
CA GLU A 78 1.76 0.24 25.81
C GLU A 78 1.95 -0.38 24.42
N ASN A 79 0.85 -0.71 23.73
CA ASN A 79 0.85 -1.24 22.37
C ASN A 79 0.75 -0.15 21.28
N LEU A 80 0.92 1.14 21.63
CA LEU A 80 0.94 2.27 20.70
C LEU A 80 -0.38 2.47 19.90
N LEU A 81 -1.51 2.02 20.46
CA LEU A 81 -2.84 2.08 19.83
C LEU A 81 -3.60 3.38 20.19
N LEU A 82 -3.10 4.16 21.13
CA LEU A 82 -3.65 5.46 21.51
C LEU A 82 -2.78 6.58 20.93
N ASP A 83 -3.40 7.67 20.48
CA ASP A 83 -2.68 8.92 20.20
C ASP A 83 -2.26 9.57 21.52
N SER A 84 -1.16 9.06 22.08
CA SER A 84 -0.58 9.48 23.34
C SER A 84 0.82 10.05 23.15
N HIS A 85 1.40 10.61 24.21
CA HIS A 85 2.80 10.99 24.20
C HIS A 85 3.71 9.81 23.85
N ARG A 86 3.43 8.62 24.39
CA ARG A 86 4.21 7.41 24.09
C ARG A 86 4.20 7.06 22.60
N PHE A 87 3.04 7.13 21.95
CA PHE A 87 2.94 6.90 20.51
C PHE A 87 3.72 7.95 19.70
N ARG A 88 3.58 9.24 20.05
CA ARG A 88 4.29 10.32 19.35
C ARG A 88 5.80 10.23 19.52
N ASP A 89 6.26 9.91 20.73
CA ASP A 89 7.67 9.66 21.02
C ASP A 89 8.16 8.46 20.19
N ALA A 90 7.42 7.35 20.15
CA ALA A 90 7.79 6.18 19.35
C ALA A 90 7.88 6.50 17.84
N MET A 91 6.97 7.33 17.33
CA MET A 91 6.98 7.78 15.94
C MET A 91 8.18 8.68 15.62
N GLU A 92 8.54 9.59 16.53
CA GLU A 92 9.74 10.42 16.38
C GLU A 92 11.02 9.58 16.41
N HIS A 93 11.13 8.62 17.33
CA HIS A 93 12.27 7.71 17.40
C HIS A 93 12.38 6.86 16.12
N ALA A 94 11.28 6.26 15.66
CA ALA A 94 11.26 5.48 14.43
C ALA A 94 11.68 6.30 13.21
N LEU A 95 11.25 7.56 13.11
CA LEU A 95 11.65 8.45 12.02
C LEU A 95 13.13 8.84 12.11
N LEU A 96 13.67 9.08 13.30
CA LEU A 96 15.09 9.35 13.51
C LEU A 96 15.96 8.14 13.15
N ASP A 97 15.55 6.95 13.58
CA ASP A 97 16.24 5.70 13.25
C ASP A 97 16.19 5.43 11.73
N TYR A 98 15.02 5.61 11.12
CA TYR A 98 14.84 5.50 9.68
C TYR A 98 15.75 6.46 8.89
N ARG A 99 15.80 7.74 9.26
CA ARG A 99 16.62 8.74 8.56
C ARG A 99 18.13 8.56 8.77
N SER A 100 18.54 7.99 9.91
CA SER A 100 19.96 7.78 10.24
C SER A 100 20.50 6.43 9.76
N SER A 101 19.61 5.51 9.38
CA SER A 101 19.97 4.22 8.80
C SER A 101 20.62 4.39 7.42
N PRO A 102 21.51 3.45 7.01
CA PRO A 102 22.15 3.52 5.70
C PRO A 102 21.14 3.34 4.55
N PHE A 103 20.03 2.67 4.81
CA PHE A 103 18.90 2.44 3.91
C PHE A 103 17.70 2.00 4.74
N ARG A 104 16.50 2.07 4.14
CA ARG A 104 15.30 1.42 4.65
C ARG A 104 15.51 -0.09 4.62
N GLU A 105 15.54 -0.70 5.81
CA GLU A 105 15.54 -2.16 5.97
C GLU A 105 14.26 -2.77 5.37
N PRO A 106 14.34 -3.92 4.67
CA PRO A 106 13.15 -4.59 4.15
C PRO A 106 12.31 -5.16 5.31
N ALA A 107 11.06 -4.70 5.44
CA ALA A 107 10.15 -5.08 6.51
C ALA A 107 9.56 -6.50 6.33
N LEU A 108 9.63 -7.06 5.12
CA LEU A 108 9.08 -8.38 4.80
C LEU A 108 10.14 -9.46 4.59
N ALA A 109 11.43 -9.14 4.62
CA ALA A 109 12.49 -10.14 4.54
C ALA A 109 12.37 -11.14 5.71
N GLY A 110 12.42 -12.44 5.41
CA GLY A 110 12.26 -13.55 6.36
C GLY A 110 10.80 -13.93 6.66
N ALA A 111 9.84 -13.00 6.51
CA ALA A 111 8.42 -13.25 6.79
C ALA A 111 7.57 -13.41 5.51
N GLY A 112 7.72 -12.48 4.56
CA GLY A 112 7.01 -12.48 3.27
C GLY A 112 7.79 -13.13 2.14
N TYR A 113 9.12 -13.08 2.19
CA TYR A 113 10.03 -13.71 1.24
C TYR A 113 11.40 -14.02 1.89
N PRO A 114 12.25 -14.90 1.31
CA PRO A 114 13.55 -15.22 1.91
C PRO A 114 14.46 -14.00 2.07
N ASP A 115 15.11 -13.87 3.22
CA ASP A 115 16.09 -12.82 3.55
C ASP A 115 17.48 -13.07 2.93
N ASP A 116 17.79 -14.31 2.54
CA ASP A 116 18.97 -14.65 1.75
C ASP A 116 18.75 -14.44 0.25
N GLY A 117 19.65 -13.69 -0.40
CA GLY A 117 19.52 -13.33 -1.81
C GLY A 117 19.58 -14.53 -2.78
N ALA A 118 20.27 -15.62 -2.45
CA ALA A 118 20.31 -16.81 -3.31
C ALA A 118 19.01 -17.62 -3.18
N ALA A 119 18.51 -17.78 -1.97
CA ALA A 119 17.21 -18.40 -1.70
C ALA A 119 16.08 -17.61 -2.36
N LEU A 120 16.08 -16.28 -2.23
CA LEU A 120 15.10 -15.40 -2.85
C LEU A 120 15.10 -15.54 -4.38
N ARG A 121 16.29 -15.57 -5.00
CA ARG A 121 16.40 -15.79 -6.45
C ARG A 121 15.80 -17.13 -6.85
N SER A 122 16.11 -18.20 -6.13
CA SER A 122 15.53 -19.53 -6.40
C SER A 122 14.00 -19.54 -6.25
N THR A 123 13.45 -18.79 -5.30
CA THR A 123 11.99 -18.66 -5.12
C THR A 123 11.35 -17.94 -6.31
N LEU A 124 11.93 -16.82 -6.76
CA LEU A 124 11.39 -16.08 -7.90
C LEU A 124 11.59 -16.84 -9.24
N ASP A 125 12.69 -17.57 -9.39
CA ASP A 125 12.91 -18.47 -10.53
C ASP A 125 11.80 -19.54 -10.59
N ASP A 126 11.46 -20.16 -9.46
CA ASP A 126 10.37 -21.15 -9.34
C ASP A 126 8.99 -20.54 -9.66
N TYR A 127 8.71 -19.32 -9.18
CA TYR A 127 7.49 -18.59 -9.56
C TYR A 127 7.41 -18.33 -11.06
N CYS A 128 8.49 -17.84 -11.68
CA CYS A 128 8.54 -17.64 -13.12
C CYS A 128 8.37 -18.97 -13.89
N GLN A 129 9.00 -20.05 -13.43
CA GLN A 129 8.87 -21.36 -14.05
C GLN A 129 7.43 -21.89 -13.97
N LYS A 130 6.79 -21.80 -12.80
CA LYS A 130 5.40 -22.23 -12.58
C LYS A 130 4.39 -21.42 -13.38
N ALA A 131 4.63 -20.12 -13.54
CA ALA A 131 3.78 -19.23 -14.34
C ALA A 131 3.94 -19.52 -15.84
N GLY A 132 4.98 -20.29 -16.22
CA GLY A 132 5.29 -20.58 -17.61
C GLY A 132 5.69 -19.33 -18.38
N VAL A 133 6.12 -18.25 -17.71
CA VAL A 133 6.51 -17.02 -18.37
C VAL A 133 7.77 -17.26 -19.18
N ASN A 134 7.59 -17.15 -20.49
CA ASN A 134 8.61 -17.39 -21.49
C ASN A 134 8.34 -16.48 -22.69
N GLY A 135 9.35 -16.32 -23.56
CA GLY A 135 9.17 -15.63 -24.83
C GLY A 135 9.81 -14.24 -24.93
N ALA A 136 9.59 -13.62 -26.09
CA ALA A 136 10.20 -12.35 -26.48
C ALA A 136 9.60 -11.17 -25.70
N ASP A 137 10.36 -10.08 -25.62
CA ASP A 137 9.86 -8.83 -25.03
C ASP A 137 8.68 -8.29 -25.87
N PRO A 138 7.69 -7.61 -25.25
CA PRO A 138 6.61 -6.95 -25.97
C PRO A 138 7.14 -6.01 -27.06
N SER A 139 6.46 -6.01 -28.22
CA SER A 139 6.71 -5.01 -29.26
C SER A 139 6.13 -3.66 -28.82
N GLY A 140 6.97 -2.65 -28.59
CA GLY A 140 6.50 -1.29 -28.24
C GLY A 140 7.27 -0.60 -27.12
N GLY A 141 8.11 -1.32 -26.37
CA GLY A 141 8.82 -0.75 -25.21
C GLY A 141 7.86 -0.50 -24.03
N VAL A 142 8.20 -1.03 -22.85
CA VAL A 142 7.39 -0.85 -21.64
C VAL A 142 7.83 0.45 -20.96
N LEU A 143 6.91 1.40 -20.82
CA LEU A 143 7.12 2.67 -20.12
C LEU A 143 6.66 2.61 -18.66
N GLY A 144 5.69 1.75 -18.37
CA GLY A 144 5.25 1.52 -17.00
C GLY A 144 4.51 0.21 -16.80
N LEU A 145 4.26 -0.13 -15.54
CA LEU A 145 3.46 -1.30 -15.18
C LEU A 145 2.65 -1.10 -13.90
N ILE A 146 1.51 -1.78 -13.84
CA ILE A 146 0.82 -2.06 -12.59
C ILE A 146 1.40 -3.37 -12.05
N SER A 147 2.00 -3.30 -10.87
CA SER A 147 2.43 -4.46 -10.09
C SER A 147 1.47 -4.63 -8.93
N PRO A 148 1.00 -5.85 -8.63
CA PRO A 148 0.35 -6.10 -7.36
C PRO A 148 1.31 -5.80 -6.20
N HIS A 149 0.75 -5.61 -5.01
CA HIS A 149 1.48 -5.58 -3.75
C HIS A 149 0.99 -6.62 -2.73
N ILE A 150 0.13 -7.55 -3.16
CA ILE A 150 -0.26 -8.69 -2.31
C ILE A 150 0.95 -9.58 -1.95
N ASP A 151 0.82 -10.35 -0.86
CA ASP A 151 1.80 -11.35 -0.45
C ASP A 151 2.14 -12.31 -1.60
N TYR A 152 3.43 -12.62 -1.79
CA TYR A 152 3.87 -13.45 -2.93
C TYR A 152 3.20 -14.83 -2.99
N HIS A 153 2.95 -15.48 -1.86
CA HIS A 153 2.30 -16.79 -1.87
C HIS A 153 0.90 -16.77 -2.50
N ARG A 154 0.21 -15.62 -2.48
CA ARG A 154 -1.10 -15.41 -3.12
C ARG A 154 -0.97 -14.90 -4.55
N GLY A 155 -0.06 -13.96 -4.80
CA GLY A 155 0.03 -13.24 -6.08
C GLY A 155 1.15 -13.64 -7.03
N TRP A 156 1.97 -14.64 -6.71
CA TRP A 156 3.22 -14.95 -7.43
C TRP A 156 3.05 -15.05 -8.96
N GLN A 157 1.94 -15.61 -9.43
CA GLN A 157 1.66 -15.77 -10.85
C GLN A 157 1.47 -14.41 -11.53
N THR A 158 0.63 -13.54 -10.97
CA THR A 158 0.38 -12.18 -11.48
C THR A 158 1.66 -11.34 -11.47
N TYR A 159 2.49 -11.44 -10.42
CA TYR A 159 3.80 -10.78 -10.43
C TYR A 159 4.69 -11.27 -11.56
N ALA A 160 4.81 -12.59 -11.75
CA ALA A 160 5.65 -13.15 -12.80
C ALA A 160 5.17 -12.71 -14.20
N GLU A 161 3.86 -12.76 -14.44
CA GLU A 161 3.22 -12.36 -15.71
C GLU A 161 3.33 -10.84 -15.98
N ALA A 162 3.38 -10.00 -14.94
CA ALA A 162 3.58 -8.55 -15.07
C ALA A 162 5.06 -8.17 -15.28
N TRP A 163 5.95 -8.70 -14.46
CA TRP A 163 7.35 -8.27 -14.46
C TRP A 163 8.19 -8.95 -15.55
N HIS A 164 7.86 -10.18 -15.94
CA HIS A 164 8.63 -10.88 -16.98
C HIS A 164 8.66 -10.15 -18.32
N PRO A 165 7.54 -9.66 -18.87
CA PRO A 165 7.56 -8.91 -20.11
C PRO A 165 8.23 -7.52 -19.95
N ALA A 166 8.24 -6.95 -18.73
CA ALA A 166 8.89 -5.67 -18.42
C ALA A 166 10.42 -5.79 -18.18
N ARG A 167 10.99 -7.00 -18.15
CA ARG A 167 12.41 -7.26 -17.81
C ARG A 167 13.42 -6.45 -18.61
N ARG A 168 13.12 -6.15 -19.88
CA ARG A 168 13.99 -5.35 -20.73
C ARG A 168 13.99 -3.89 -20.28
N ALA A 169 12.80 -3.32 -20.07
CA ALA A 169 12.66 -1.96 -19.57
C ALA A 169 13.36 -1.79 -18.21
N VAL A 170 13.22 -2.77 -17.30
CA VAL A 170 13.97 -2.79 -16.03
C VAL A 170 15.48 -2.68 -16.27
N ARG A 171 16.05 -3.49 -17.18
CA ARG A 171 17.49 -3.48 -17.45
C ARG A 171 17.97 -2.18 -18.07
N GLU A 172 17.18 -1.62 -18.98
CA GLU A 172 17.54 -0.42 -19.74
C GLU A 172 17.24 0.89 -18.98
N ALA A 173 16.38 0.88 -17.96
CA ALA A 173 16.00 2.08 -17.21
C ALA A 173 17.17 2.70 -16.42
N ASP A 174 17.29 4.02 -16.53
CA ASP A 174 18.21 4.90 -15.79
C ASP A 174 17.59 5.40 -14.47
N LEU A 175 16.26 5.43 -14.41
CA LEU A 175 15.45 5.78 -13.25
C LEU A 175 14.24 4.86 -13.19
N VAL A 176 13.88 4.41 -11.99
CA VAL A 176 12.61 3.74 -11.75
C VAL A 176 11.82 4.54 -10.73
N ILE A 177 10.60 4.96 -11.11
CA ILE A 177 9.67 5.62 -10.19
C ILE A 177 8.72 4.53 -9.69
N ILE A 178 8.63 4.33 -8.37
CA ILE A 178 7.65 3.42 -7.78
C ILE A 178 6.67 4.24 -6.95
N LEU A 179 5.43 4.29 -7.41
CA LEU A 179 4.27 4.84 -6.72
C LEU A 179 3.63 3.69 -5.96
N GLY A 180 3.79 3.65 -4.64
CA GLY A 180 3.20 2.63 -3.78
C GLY A 180 1.97 3.14 -3.06
N THR A 181 0.96 2.29 -2.87
CA THR A 181 -0.14 2.59 -1.95
C THR A 181 0.39 2.83 -0.54
N ASP A 182 -0.06 3.92 0.10
CA ASP A 182 0.12 4.15 1.52
C ASP A 182 -1.16 3.76 2.26
N HIS A 183 -1.15 2.60 2.93
CA HIS A 183 -2.33 2.10 3.65
C HIS A 183 -2.68 2.94 4.87
N SER A 184 -1.74 3.75 5.37
CA SER A 184 -1.95 4.67 6.50
C SER A 184 -2.00 6.14 6.06
N GLY A 185 -1.82 6.42 4.77
CA GLY A 185 -1.62 7.75 4.23
C GLY A 185 -2.88 8.61 4.27
N SER A 186 -2.69 9.89 4.62
CA SER A 186 -3.75 10.89 4.58
C SER A 186 -4.25 11.12 3.15
N SER A 187 -5.49 11.59 3.02
CA SER A 187 -6.06 11.82 1.70
C SER A 187 -5.27 12.90 0.95
N GLY A 188 -4.86 12.59 -0.28
CA GLY A 188 -4.11 13.47 -1.17
C GLY A 188 -2.61 13.58 -0.86
N SER A 189 -2.09 12.77 0.05
CA SER A 189 -0.67 12.76 0.36
C SER A 189 0.17 12.14 -0.77
N LEU A 190 1.29 12.80 -1.06
CA LEU A 190 2.45 12.22 -1.72
C LEU A 190 3.59 12.24 -0.71
N THR A 191 3.78 11.12 -0.03
CA THR A 191 4.77 10.97 1.02
C THR A 191 6.10 10.60 0.39
N LEU A 192 7.09 11.48 0.57
CA LEU A 192 8.43 11.34 0.01
C LEU A 192 9.39 10.78 1.05
N THR A 193 10.50 10.23 0.57
CA THR A 193 11.65 9.92 1.41
C THR A 193 12.96 10.14 0.69
N ARG A 194 14.00 10.49 1.45
CA ARG A 194 15.39 10.56 0.96
C ARG A 194 16.16 9.26 1.23
N GLN A 195 15.56 8.28 1.90
CA GLN A 195 16.20 7.01 2.19
C GLN A 195 16.27 6.10 0.97
N ASP A 196 17.38 5.37 0.86
CA ASP A 196 17.54 4.29 -0.09
C ASP A 196 16.65 3.11 0.31
N TYR A 197 16.17 2.35 -0.67
CA TYR A 197 15.41 1.12 -0.41
C TYR A 197 16.32 -0.09 -0.55
N ALA A 198 16.37 -0.98 0.44
CA ALA A 198 17.10 -2.23 0.32
C ALA A 198 16.22 -3.43 0.00
N THR A 199 16.85 -4.42 -0.62
CA THR A 199 16.35 -5.80 -0.71
C THR A 199 17.48 -6.75 -0.29
N PRO A 200 17.25 -8.07 -0.21
CA PRO A 200 18.31 -9.05 0.06
C PRO A 200 19.52 -9.04 -0.88
N TRP A 201 19.49 -8.31 -2.01
CA TRP A 201 20.64 -8.13 -2.90
C TRP A 201 21.40 -6.81 -2.68
N GLY A 202 20.97 -5.98 -1.72
CA GLY A 202 21.58 -4.68 -1.40
C GLY A 202 20.63 -3.50 -1.60
N SER A 203 21.16 -2.28 -1.41
CA SER A 203 20.41 -1.03 -1.51
C SER A 203 20.28 -0.53 -2.95
N MET A 204 19.14 0.09 -3.24
CA MET A 204 18.84 0.84 -4.45
C MET A 204 18.80 2.33 -4.09
N PRO A 205 19.68 3.16 -4.69
CA PRO A 205 19.82 4.54 -4.29
C PRO A 205 18.61 5.38 -4.70
N THR A 206 18.10 6.19 -3.77
CA THR A 206 17.02 7.14 -4.05
C THR A 206 17.57 8.38 -4.77
N ASP A 207 16.88 8.85 -5.81
CA ASP A 207 17.24 10.09 -6.51
C ASP A 207 16.86 11.33 -5.69
N VAL A 208 17.73 11.68 -4.74
CA VAL A 208 17.54 12.81 -3.82
C VAL A 208 17.29 14.14 -4.54
N PRO A 209 17.99 14.50 -5.65
CA PRO A 209 17.66 15.72 -6.39
C PRO A 209 16.21 15.82 -6.86
N ILE A 210 15.61 14.72 -7.33
CA ILE A 210 14.19 14.70 -7.73
C ILE A 210 13.29 14.82 -6.48
N VAL A 211 13.63 14.14 -5.38
CA VAL A 211 12.90 14.23 -4.10
C VAL A 211 12.89 15.67 -3.57
N ASP A 212 14.04 16.35 -3.55
CA ASP A 212 14.14 17.72 -3.06
C ASP A 212 13.30 18.67 -3.93
N ARG A 213 13.30 18.47 -5.25
CA ARG A 213 12.47 19.29 -6.15
C ARG A 213 10.97 19.04 -5.94
N LEU A 214 10.56 17.80 -5.68
CA LEU A 214 9.18 17.48 -5.32
C LEU A 214 8.79 18.12 -3.98
N ALA A 215 9.68 18.07 -2.98
CA ALA A 215 9.44 18.68 -1.67
C ALA A 215 9.25 20.20 -1.78
N GLU A 216 9.98 20.89 -2.66
CA GLU A 216 9.75 22.30 -2.96
C GLU A 216 8.36 22.59 -3.54
N ILE A 217 7.85 21.70 -4.40
CA ILE A 217 6.52 21.84 -5.03
C ILE A 217 5.41 21.57 -4.00
N LEU A 218 5.52 20.48 -3.25
CA LEU A 218 4.51 20.04 -2.28
C LEU A 218 4.51 20.89 -0.99
N GLY A 219 5.67 21.47 -0.66
CA GLY A 219 6.00 22.04 0.64
C GLY A 219 6.64 20.98 1.54
N GLU A 220 7.80 21.29 2.12
CA GLU A 220 8.63 20.32 2.84
C GLU A 220 7.90 19.64 4.02
N ASP A 221 7.15 20.42 4.80
CA ASP A 221 6.36 19.89 5.92
C ASP A 221 5.31 18.87 5.45
N ASN A 222 4.69 19.08 4.29
CA ASN A 222 3.70 18.15 3.74
C ASN A 222 4.36 16.92 3.11
N ALA A 223 5.45 17.12 2.37
CA ALA A 223 6.15 16.06 1.66
C ALA A 223 6.73 14.98 2.58
N PHE A 224 7.09 15.36 3.81
CA PHE A 224 7.68 14.45 4.80
C PHE A 224 6.81 14.27 6.06
N ALA A 225 5.56 14.76 6.06
CA ALA A 225 4.67 14.71 7.22
C ALA A 225 4.45 13.27 7.73
N GLU A 226 4.37 12.34 6.77
CA GLU A 226 4.06 10.93 6.97
C GLU A 226 5.25 10.03 6.61
N GLU A 227 6.48 10.56 6.53
CA GLU A 227 7.67 9.82 6.06
C GLU A 227 7.90 8.50 6.83
N VAL A 228 7.50 8.45 8.12
CA VAL A 228 7.57 7.24 8.95
C VAL A 228 6.77 6.07 8.38
N HIS A 229 5.75 6.30 7.54
CA HIS A 229 4.97 5.25 6.90
C HIS A 229 5.85 4.36 6.00
N HIS A 230 6.92 4.93 5.41
CA HIS A 230 7.88 4.15 4.64
C HIS A 230 8.48 2.99 5.45
N VAL A 231 8.65 3.11 6.78
CA VAL A 231 9.27 2.08 7.62
C VAL A 231 8.56 0.73 7.48
N GLY A 232 7.23 0.71 7.63
CA GLY A 232 6.43 -0.51 7.67
C GLY A 232 5.67 -0.83 6.38
N GLU A 233 5.50 0.14 5.49
CA GLU A 233 4.71 -0.03 4.27
C GLU A 233 5.39 -0.97 3.26
N HIS A 234 4.62 -1.88 2.68
CA HIS A 234 5.09 -3.01 1.89
C HIS A 234 4.92 -2.82 0.38
N SER A 235 4.06 -1.89 -0.05
CA SER A 235 3.72 -1.70 -1.46
C SER A 235 4.94 -1.48 -2.35
N ILE A 236 5.81 -0.53 -1.99
CA ILE A 236 7.06 -0.23 -2.70
C ILE A 236 8.07 -1.39 -2.57
N GLU A 237 8.14 -2.03 -1.41
CA GLU A 237 9.13 -3.08 -1.13
C GLU A 237 8.92 -4.31 -2.02
N LEU A 238 7.67 -4.77 -2.17
CA LEU A 238 7.38 -5.95 -2.96
C LEU A 238 7.62 -5.72 -4.45
N ALA A 239 7.32 -4.53 -4.96
CA ALA A 239 7.70 -4.13 -6.33
C ALA A 239 9.24 -4.02 -6.48
N SER A 240 9.93 -3.48 -5.47
CA SER A 240 11.39 -3.30 -5.46
C SER A 240 12.15 -4.62 -5.53
N VAL A 241 11.65 -5.69 -4.89
CA VAL A 241 12.24 -7.03 -4.98
C VAL A 241 12.15 -7.60 -6.39
N TRP A 242 10.98 -7.52 -7.06
CA TRP A 242 10.85 -7.96 -8.45
C TRP A 242 11.69 -7.13 -9.42
N LEU A 243 11.76 -5.82 -9.20
CA LEU A 243 12.64 -4.92 -9.93
C LEU A 243 14.11 -5.38 -9.81
N HIS A 244 14.60 -5.57 -8.59
CA HIS A 244 15.99 -5.92 -8.33
C HIS A 244 16.34 -7.33 -8.87
N TYR A 245 15.38 -8.27 -8.84
CA TYR A 245 15.51 -9.59 -9.46
C TYR A 245 15.77 -9.51 -10.97
N TYR A 246 14.95 -8.75 -11.71
CA TYR A 246 15.10 -8.58 -13.16
C TYR A 246 16.26 -7.68 -13.58
N ALA A 247 16.69 -6.77 -12.69
CA ALA A 247 17.94 -6.04 -12.81
C ALA A 247 19.19 -6.93 -12.59
N GLY A 248 19.00 -8.21 -12.22
CA GLY A 248 20.10 -9.15 -12.00
C GLY A 248 20.87 -8.90 -10.71
N GLY A 249 20.22 -8.34 -9.69
CA GLY A 249 20.88 -7.93 -8.44
C GLY A 249 21.74 -6.68 -8.58
N GLN A 250 21.61 -5.93 -9.67
CA GLN A 250 22.28 -4.64 -9.84
C GLN A 250 21.39 -3.52 -9.28
N PRO A 251 21.97 -2.59 -8.49
CA PRO A 251 21.20 -1.48 -7.93
C PRO A 251 20.67 -0.59 -9.06
N LYS A 252 19.39 -0.23 -8.97
CA LYS A 252 18.74 0.75 -9.84
C LYS A 252 18.49 2.03 -9.06
N ARG A 253 18.64 3.17 -9.71
CA ARG A 253 18.27 4.45 -9.13
C ARG A 253 16.76 4.54 -9.04
N LEU A 254 16.25 4.82 -7.83
CA LEU A 254 14.85 4.71 -7.47
C LEU A 254 14.28 6.08 -7.12
N LEU A 255 12.98 6.27 -7.36
CA LEU A 255 12.18 7.31 -6.73
C LEU A 255 10.98 6.64 -6.07
N PRO A 256 11.06 6.30 -4.76
CA PRO A 256 9.95 5.72 -4.01
C PRO A 256 9.03 6.83 -3.51
N ILE A 257 7.74 6.76 -3.86
CA ILE A 257 6.72 7.71 -3.41
C ILE A 257 5.53 6.90 -2.89
N LEU A 258 5.14 7.18 -1.67
CA LEU A 258 3.92 6.64 -1.07
C LEU A 258 2.74 7.55 -1.40
N CYS A 259 1.64 6.94 -1.84
CA CYS A 259 0.45 7.62 -2.33
C CYS A 259 -0.74 7.29 -1.42
N GLY A 260 -1.22 8.29 -0.69
CA GLY A 260 -2.47 8.17 0.06
C GLY A 260 -3.70 8.18 -0.87
N HIS A 261 -4.85 7.87 -0.28
CA HIS A 261 -6.16 7.91 -0.95
C HIS A 261 -6.42 9.27 -1.59
N HIS A 262 -6.92 9.34 -2.82
CA HIS A 262 -6.88 10.60 -3.60
C HIS A 262 -8.26 11.16 -3.95
N GLU A 263 -9.35 10.61 -3.40
CA GLU A 263 -10.73 10.99 -3.71
C GLU A 263 -11.00 12.46 -3.39
N ALA A 264 -10.43 12.99 -2.31
CA ALA A 264 -10.57 14.40 -1.95
C ALA A 264 -9.89 15.37 -2.93
N LEU A 265 -8.92 14.88 -3.72
CA LEU A 265 -8.25 15.66 -4.77
C LEU A 265 -8.99 15.62 -6.11
N LEU A 266 -9.83 14.60 -6.33
CA LEU A 266 -10.57 14.45 -7.57
C LEU A 266 -11.54 15.62 -7.74
N GLY A 267 -11.39 16.37 -8.84
CA GLY A 267 -12.23 17.54 -9.13
C GLY A 267 -11.99 18.76 -8.23
N SER A 268 -11.00 18.72 -7.34
CA SER A 268 -10.60 19.85 -6.51
C SER A 268 -9.65 20.79 -7.26
N ASP A 269 -9.87 22.09 -7.16
CA ASP A 269 -8.99 23.17 -7.62
C ASP A 269 -8.25 23.86 -6.45
N GLY A 270 -8.30 23.25 -5.26
CA GLY A 270 -7.64 23.76 -4.07
C GLY A 270 -6.10 23.73 -4.18
N PRO A 271 -5.38 24.47 -3.30
CA PRO A 271 -3.92 24.54 -3.32
C PRO A 271 -3.22 23.19 -3.20
N GLU A 272 -3.75 22.29 -2.36
CA GLU A 272 -3.19 20.93 -2.18
C GLU A 272 -3.29 20.11 -3.47
N ALA A 273 -4.47 20.08 -4.09
CA ALA A 273 -4.66 19.42 -5.39
C ALA A 273 -3.74 20.02 -6.47
N THR A 274 -3.63 21.35 -6.52
CA THR A 274 -2.76 22.03 -7.49
C THR A 274 -1.30 21.59 -7.33
N ARG A 275 -0.77 21.55 -6.11
CA ARG A 275 0.62 21.11 -5.86
C ARG A 275 0.85 19.65 -6.25
N VAL A 276 -0.10 18.76 -5.97
CA VAL A 276 -0.01 17.34 -6.36
C VAL A 276 0.03 17.22 -7.89
N TRP A 277 -0.86 17.92 -8.61
CA TRP A 277 -0.85 17.89 -10.08
C TRP A 277 0.39 18.54 -10.69
N GLU A 278 0.94 19.60 -10.08
CA GLU A 278 2.23 20.20 -10.46
C GLU A 278 3.39 19.20 -10.25
N ALA A 279 3.40 18.47 -9.14
CA ALA A 279 4.39 17.42 -8.86
C ALA A 279 4.32 16.29 -9.89
N LEU A 280 3.11 15.83 -10.26
CA LEU A 280 2.92 14.83 -11.31
C LEU A 280 3.35 15.34 -12.70
N SER A 281 3.08 16.61 -13.01
CA SER A 281 3.56 17.23 -14.24
C SER A 281 5.09 17.26 -14.29
N TYR A 282 5.75 17.62 -13.18
CA TYR A 282 7.20 17.57 -13.07
C TYR A 282 7.75 16.15 -13.28
N LEU A 283 7.11 15.13 -12.70
CA LEU A 283 7.49 13.73 -12.91
C LEU A 283 7.31 13.27 -14.35
N SER A 284 6.27 13.76 -15.04
CA SER A 284 6.10 13.50 -16.48
C SER A 284 7.28 14.07 -17.30
N ASP A 285 7.74 15.27 -16.96
CA ASP A 285 8.90 15.88 -17.63
C ASP A 285 10.19 15.10 -17.35
N VAL A 286 10.40 14.66 -16.10
CA VAL A 286 11.53 13.78 -15.74
C VAL A 286 11.48 12.48 -16.54
N ALA A 287 10.31 11.84 -16.63
CA ALA A 287 10.14 10.57 -17.33
C ALA A 287 10.43 10.67 -18.83
N LYS A 288 10.25 11.85 -19.45
CA LYS A 288 10.56 12.12 -20.87
C LYS A 288 12.04 12.43 -21.13
N GLN A 289 12.79 12.87 -20.11
CA GLN A 289 14.17 13.32 -20.27
C GLN A 289 15.20 12.19 -20.21
N GLN A 290 14.85 11.04 -19.65
CA GLN A 290 15.72 9.87 -19.50
C GLN A 290 14.91 8.58 -19.55
N ASN A 291 15.57 7.44 -19.72
CA ASN A 291 14.86 6.16 -19.80
C ASN A 291 14.28 5.79 -18.43
N THR A 292 12.98 6.03 -18.25
CA THR A 292 12.30 5.91 -16.96
C THR A 292 11.24 4.83 -17.04
N LEU A 293 11.25 3.92 -16.06
CA LEU A 293 10.17 2.96 -15.84
C LEU A 293 9.30 3.48 -14.68
N VAL A 294 7.99 3.61 -14.90
CA VAL A 294 7.05 4.03 -13.84
C VAL A 294 6.23 2.82 -13.38
N VAL A 295 6.23 2.53 -12.09
CA VAL A 295 5.54 1.39 -11.49
C VAL A 295 4.46 1.90 -10.55
N ALA A 296 3.21 1.48 -10.76
CA ALA A 296 2.17 1.59 -9.76
C ALA A 296 2.10 0.27 -8.97
N ALA A 297 2.45 0.30 -7.69
CA ALA A 297 2.43 -0.85 -6.79
C ALA A 297 1.15 -0.84 -5.95
N GLY A 298 0.14 -1.54 -6.43
CA GLY A 298 -1.24 -1.45 -5.96
C GLY A 298 -2.07 -2.69 -6.33
N ASP A 299 -2.88 -3.18 -5.40
CA ASP A 299 -3.93 -4.15 -5.69
C ASP A 299 -5.23 -3.46 -6.13
N LEU A 300 -6.22 -4.24 -6.55
CA LEU A 300 -7.55 -3.76 -6.93
C LEU A 300 -8.55 -3.92 -5.77
N SER A 301 -9.71 -4.52 -6.00
CA SER A 301 -10.84 -4.58 -5.08
C SER A 301 -10.56 -5.36 -3.80
N HIS A 302 -11.01 -4.85 -2.65
CA HIS A 302 -10.94 -5.47 -1.32
C HIS A 302 -12.36 -5.68 -0.76
N MET A 303 -12.88 -6.90 -0.85
CA MET A 303 -14.30 -7.20 -0.59
C MET A 303 -14.51 -8.41 0.32
N GLY A 304 -15.57 -8.37 1.13
CA GLY A 304 -15.98 -9.42 2.07
C GLY A 304 -15.72 -9.10 3.54
N PRO A 305 -16.06 -10.01 4.46
CA PRO A 305 -15.97 -9.80 5.90
C PRO A 305 -14.60 -9.38 6.45
N ALA A 306 -13.51 -9.81 5.81
CA ALA A 306 -12.16 -9.37 6.17
C ALA A 306 -11.95 -7.86 5.99
N PHE A 307 -12.75 -7.22 5.13
CA PHE A 307 -12.70 -5.79 4.82
C PHE A 307 -13.92 -5.01 5.35
N GLY A 308 -14.67 -5.63 6.28
CA GLY A 308 -15.78 -5.00 6.98
C GLY A 308 -17.17 -5.18 6.35
N ASP A 309 -17.29 -5.95 5.26
CA ASP A 309 -18.61 -6.27 4.70
C ASP A 309 -19.35 -7.28 5.59
N PRO A 310 -20.69 -7.20 5.69
CA PRO A 310 -21.43 -8.03 6.64
C PRO A 310 -21.56 -9.51 6.24
N LEU A 311 -21.39 -9.82 4.94
CA LEU A 311 -21.66 -11.14 4.38
C LEU A 311 -20.49 -11.61 3.50
N PRO A 312 -20.17 -12.90 3.51
CA PRO A 312 -19.21 -13.48 2.58
C PRO A 312 -19.71 -13.41 1.14
N LEU A 313 -18.78 -13.30 0.20
CA LEU A 313 -19.04 -13.29 -1.24
C LEU A 313 -19.34 -14.70 -1.74
N ASP A 314 -20.50 -14.87 -2.36
CA ASP A 314 -20.83 -16.06 -3.13
C ASP A 314 -20.19 -16.00 -4.54
N PRO A 315 -20.27 -17.07 -5.36
CA PRO A 315 -19.69 -17.07 -6.70
C PRO A 315 -20.22 -15.94 -7.61
N ALA A 316 -21.47 -15.50 -7.44
CA ALA A 316 -22.05 -14.42 -8.22
C ALA A 316 -21.47 -13.06 -7.80
N GLY A 317 -21.30 -12.83 -6.49
CA GLY A 317 -20.62 -11.67 -5.94
C GLY A 317 -19.19 -11.56 -6.48
N LYS A 318 -18.42 -12.66 -6.46
CA LYS A 318 -17.05 -12.68 -7.01
C LYS A 318 -17.00 -12.33 -8.51
N ALA A 319 -17.93 -12.88 -9.30
CA ALA A 319 -18.06 -12.55 -10.71
C ALA A 319 -18.44 -11.07 -10.94
N SER A 320 -19.29 -10.51 -10.07
CA SER A 320 -19.62 -9.08 -10.09
C SER A 320 -18.40 -8.22 -9.81
N ILE A 321 -17.58 -8.56 -8.81
CA ILE A 321 -16.34 -7.82 -8.51
C ILE A 321 -15.39 -7.88 -9.69
N ARG A 322 -15.22 -9.06 -10.34
CA ARG A 322 -14.42 -9.18 -11.56
C ARG A 322 -14.91 -8.24 -12.66
N SER A 323 -16.22 -8.18 -12.92
CA SER A 323 -16.77 -7.29 -13.94
C SER A 323 -16.55 -5.81 -13.60
N THR A 324 -16.60 -5.43 -12.32
CA THR A 324 -16.27 -4.09 -11.85
C THR A 324 -14.79 -3.78 -12.09
N ASP A 325 -13.88 -4.69 -11.71
CA ASP A 325 -12.44 -4.52 -11.95
C ASP A 325 -12.11 -4.43 -13.43
N GLU A 326 -12.70 -5.27 -14.27
CA GLU A 326 -12.50 -5.24 -15.73
C GLU A 326 -12.91 -3.89 -16.32
N THR A 327 -14.07 -3.35 -15.91
CA THR A 327 -14.54 -2.02 -16.34
C THR A 327 -13.59 -0.92 -15.89
N TRP A 328 -13.11 -0.99 -14.65
CA TRP A 328 -12.17 -0.01 -14.11
C TRP A 328 -10.82 -0.08 -14.84
N LEU A 329 -10.30 -1.29 -15.06
CA LEU A 329 -9.07 -1.54 -15.81
C LEU A 329 -9.16 -1.08 -17.26
N GLU A 330 -10.32 -1.23 -17.93
CA GLU A 330 -10.52 -0.68 -19.28
C GLU A 330 -10.33 0.84 -19.32
N VAL A 331 -10.80 1.55 -18.29
CA VAL A 331 -10.59 3.00 -18.16
C VAL A 331 -9.13 3.31 -17.85
N ALA A 332 -8.52 2.63 -16.88
CA ALA A 332 -7.12 2.82 -16.52
C ALA A 332 -6.16 2.51 -17.69
N CYS A 333 -6.45 1.49 -18.48
CA CYS A 333 -5.67 1.09 -19.66
C CYS A 333 -5.83 2.06 -20.84
N SER A 334 -6.81 2.96 -20.83
CA SER A 334 -6.96 3.95 -21.90
C SER A 334 -5.82 4.98 -21.94
N GLY A 335 -5.06 5.12 -20.85
CA GLY A 335 -3.95 6.08 -20.75
C GLY A 335 -4.39 7.53 -20.53
N ASP A 336 -5.69 7.77 -20.29
CA ASP A 336 -6.28 9.08 -20.10
C ASP A 336 -6.63 9.29 -18.62
N SER A 337 -5.80 10.08 -17.91
CA SER A 337 -6.02 10.42 -16.50
C SER A 337 -7.31 11.23 -16.27
N SER A 338 -7.74 12.03 -17.24
CA SER A 338 -8.99 12.82 -17.14
C SER A 338 -10.21 11.92 -17.25
N ARG A 339 -10.13 10.89 -18.09
CA ARG A 339 -11.16 9.85 -18.18
C ARG A 339 -11.25 9.04 -16.89
N LEU A 340 -10.11 8.65 -16.31
CA LEU A 340 -10.09 7.94 -15.01
C LEU A 340 -10.63 8.82 -13.88
N THR A 341 -10.23 10.10 -13.82
CA THR A 341 -10.81 11.09 -12.89
C THR A 341 -12.34 11.15 -13.02
N SER A 342 -12.86 11.27 -14.25
CA SER A 342 -14.30 11.33 -14.49
C SER A 342 -15.01 10.04 -14.04
N HIS A 343 -14.41 8.88 -14.33
CA HIS A 343 -14.96 7.59 -13.91
C HIS A 343 -15.05 7.46 -12.39
N LEU A 344 -13.99 7.83 -11.66
CA LEU A 344 -13.94 7.80 -10.20
C LEU A 344 -14.93 8.80 -9.57
N LEU A 345 -15.08 10.00 -10.14
CA LEU A 345 -16.08 10.98 -9.66
C LEU A 345 -17.52 10.49 -9.88
N GLU A 346 -17.79 9.78 -10.97
CA GLU A 346 -19.13 9.29 -11.30
C GLU A 346 -19.51 8.03 -10.51
N HIS A 347 -18.58 7.10 -10.32
CA HIS A 347 -18.85 5.77 -9.76
C HIS A 347 -18.37 5.60 -8.31
N GLY A 348 -17.50 6.50 -7.83
CA GLY A 348 -16.79 6.34 -6.56
C GLY A 348 -15.84 5.13 -6.59
N ASP A 349 -15.58 4.59 -5.40
CA ASP A 349 -14.81 3.35 -5.22
C ASP A 349 -15.62 2.34 -4.37
N PRO A 350 -16.63 1.69 -4.98
CA PRO A 350 -17.52 0.78 -4.25
C PRO A 350 -16.82 -0.50 -3.79
N THR A 351 -15.63 -0.79 -4.32
CA THR A 351 -14.91 -2.04 -4.07
C THR A 351 -13.57 -1.86 -3.36
N ARG A 352 -13.22 -0.63 -2.96
CA ARG A 352 -12.04 -0.30 -2.15
C ARG A 352 -10.73 -0.71 -2.84
N ILE A 353 -10.50 -0.13 -4.02
CA ILE A 353 -9.30 -0.30 -4.83
C ILE A 353 -8.13 0.45 -4.19
N CYS A 354 -7.28 -0.25 -3.44
CA CYS A 354 -6.15 0.37 -2.74
C CYS A 354 -5.09 0.95 -3.71
N GLY A 355 -4.95 0.37 -4.91
CA GLY A 355 -4.05 0.84 -5.96
C GLY A 355 -4.56 2.05 -6.74
N SER A 356 -5.76 2.56 -6.43
CA SER A 356 -6.42 3.60 -7.24
C SER A 356 -5.55 4.86 -7.39
N ALA A 357 -4.96 5.35 -6.30
CA ALA A 357 -4.06 6.52 -6.32
C ALA A 357 -2.77 6.31 -7.12
N PRO A 358 -1.92 5.30 -6.80
CA PRO A 358 -0.67 5.12 -7.56
C PRO A 358 -0.91 4.81 -9.04
N ILE A 359 -1.98 4.07 -9.40
CA ILE A 359 -2.32 3.80 -10.80
C ILE A 359 -2.73 5.09 -11.52
N HIS A 360 -3.57 5.91 -10.90
CA HIS A 360 -3.99 7.17 -11.49
C HIS A 360 -2.82 8.13 -11.70
N TYR A 361 -1.94 8.25 -10.72
CA TYR A 361 -0.74 9.08 -10.79
C TYR A 361 0.25 8.57 -11.85
N MET A 362 0.44 7.25 -11.98
CA MET A 362 1.24 6.67 -13.05
C MET A 362 0.69 7.05 -14.43
N ILE A 363 -0.63 6.95 -14.64
CA ILE A 363 -1.26 7.32 -15.92
C ILE A 363 -1.03 8.81 -16.23
N ALA A 364 -1.14 9.67 -15.21
CA ALA A 364 -0.86 11.11 -15.35
C ALA A 364 0.60 11.42 -15.70
N ILE A 365 1.56 10.66 -15.17
CA ILE A 365 2.99 10.79 -15.48
C ILE A 365 3.29 10.32 -16.91
N LEU A 366 2.79 9.14 -17.29
CA LEU A 366 3.13 8.48 -18.55
C LEU A 366 2.57 9.19 -19.78
N GLN A 367 1.41 9.85 -19.66
CA GLN A 367 0.75 10.65 -20.71
C GLN A 367 0.66 9.97 -22.09
N ASN A 368 -0.53 9.53 -22.49
CA ASN A 368 -0.81 8.88 -23.78
C ASN A 368 -0.20 7.46 -23.94
N ALA A 369 0.37 6.87 -22.89
CA ALA A 369 0.72 5.45 -22.90
C ALA A 369 -0.55 4.61 -22.66
N GLN A 370 -0.76 3.57 -23.46
CA GLN A 370 -1.90 2.67 -23.31
C GLN A 370 -1.51 1.42 -22.53
N GLY A 371 -2.41 0.99 -21.65
CA GLY A 371 -2.27 -0.21 -20.85
C GLY A 371 -2.78 -1.45 -21.57
N GLN A 372 -2.10 -2.57 -21.36
CA GLN A 372 -2.57 -3.90 -21.71
C GLN A 372 -2.56 -4.77 -20.44
N VAL A 373 -3.72 -5.28 -20.05
CA VAL A 373 -3.83 -6.26 -18.97
C VAL A 373 -3.16 -7.56 -19.44
N VAL A 374 -2.14 -8.00 -18.70
CA VAL A 374 -1.41 -9.25 -18.95
C VAL A 374 -1.75 -10.33 -17.94
N ALA A 375 -2.28 -9.93 -16.78
CA ALA A 375 -2.69 -10.84 -15.72
C ALA A 375 -3.84 -10.24 -14.90
N TYR A 376 -4.74 -11.10 -14.41
CA TYR A 376 -5.76 -10.75 -13.43
C TYR A 376 -6.06 -11.97 -12.56
N ASP A 377 -6.18 -11.77 -11.25
CA ASP A 377 -6.63 -12.83 -10.35
C ASP A 377 -7.47 -12.28 -9.17
N GLN A 378 -8.19 -13.18 -8.51
CA GLN A 378 -8.88 -12.93 -7.24
C GLN A 378 -8.31 -13.86 -6.16
N CYS A 379 -7.57 -13.29 -5.23
CA CYS A 379 -6.92 -14.02 -4.16
C CYS A 379 -7.82 -14.08 -2.91
N PRO A 380 -7.94 -15.25 -2.24
CA PRO A 380 -8.68 -15.35 -0.99
C PRO A 380 -8.03 -14.47 0.09
N ALA A 381 -8.85 -13.74 0.85
CA ALA A 381 -8.43 -12.95 2.02
C ALA A 381 -8.85 -13.59 3.36
N ASP A 382 -9.51 -14.75 3.30
CA ASP A 382 -9.83 -15.63 4.42
C ASP A 382 -9.83 -17.09 3.95
N GLU A 383 -9.88 -18.04 4.90
CA GLU A 383 -9.78 -19.48 4.61
C GLU A 383 -10.96 -20.02 3.78
N GLU A 384 -12.15 -19.44 3.93
CA GLU A 384 -13.37 -19.86 3.23
C GLU A 384 -13.52 -19.21 1.85
N PHE A 385 -12.60 -18.31 1.50
CA PHE A 385 -12.69 -17.44 0.34
C PHE A 385 -14.01 -16.64 0.31
N GLY A 386 -14.55 -16.28 1.47
CA GLY A 386 -15.68 -15.37 1.63
C GLY A 386 -15.28 -13.91 1.45
N SER A 387 -13.99 -13.61 1.61
CA SER A 387 -13.37 -12.32 1.32
C SER A 387 -12.30 -12.48 0.26
N LEU A 388 -12.09 -11.45 -0.56
CA LEU A 388 -11.12 -11.46 -1.64
C LEU A 388 -10.40 -10.12 -1.79
N VAL A 389 -9.19 -10.22 -2.32
CA VAL A 389 -8.45 -9.12 -2.94
C VAL A 389 -8.30 -9.47 -4.41
N SER A 390 -8.64 -8.57 -5.33
CA SER A 390 -8.29 -8.73 -6.74
C SER A 390 -6.98 -8.04 -7.06
N ILE A 391 -6.23 -8.62 -8.00
CA ILE A 391 -4.92 -8.15 -8.42
C ILE A 391 -4.81 -8.16 -9.94
N ALA A 392 -3.99 -7.27 -10.50
CA ALA A 392 -3.74 -7.22 -11.93
C ALA A 392 -2.28 -6.91 -12.24
N GLY A 393 -1.82 -7.47 -13.36
CA GLY A 393 -0.61 -7.07 -14.04
C GLY A 393 -0.99 -6.32 -15.31
N VAL A 394 -0.51 -5.09 -15.47
CA VAL A 394 -0.77 -4.26 -16.67
C VAL A 394 0.53 -3.67 -17.17
N LEU A 395 0.74 -3.68 -18.48
CA LEU A 395 1.90 -3.06 -19.12
C LEU A 395 1.48 -1.84 -19.91
N TYR A 396 2.18 -0.73 -19.74
CA TYR A 396 1.95 0.51 -20.48
C TYR A 396 3.04 0.72 -21.53
N SER A 397 2.62 1.02 -22.76
CA SER A 397 3.50 1.34 -23.90
C SER A 397 2.97 2.54 -24.67
N ALA A 398 3.84 3.16 -25.48
CA ALA A 398 3.52 4.34 -26.30
C ALA A 398 2.50 4.08 -27.42
#